data_AF-A0A453P0D5-F1
#
_entry.id   AF-A0A453P0D5-F1
#
_cell.length_a   1.000
_cell.length_b   1.000
_cell.length_c   1.000
_cell.angle_alpha   90.00
_cell.angle_beta   90.00
_cell.angle_gamma   90.00
#
_symmetry.space_group_name_H-M   'P 1'
#
loop_
_entity.id
_entity.type
_entity.pdbx_description
1 polymer ?
#
loop_
_entity_poly.entity_id
_entity_poly.type
_entity_poly.pdbx_seq_one_letter_code
_entity_poly.pdbx_strand_id
1 'polypeptide(L)'
;MDHRTLSAEERWLRNTLKLTSLGLASLERTIARQRSRIRWLGEGDANTKLFHLVANGRKLRNFIPALQLEDSVITDQNGKEEAFYNAYK
;
A
#
# COMPACT_ATOMS: atom_id res chain seq x y z
N MET A 1 3.53 -32.36 16.73
CA MET A 1 2.59 -31.22 16.88
C MET A 1 1.75 -31.55 18.10
N ASP A 2 1.83 -30.74 19.15
CA ASP A 2 1.01 -31.00 20.35
C ASP A 2 -0.47 -30.79 20.03
N HIS A 3 -1.24 -31.87 20.02
CA HIS A 3 -2.68 -31.88 19.78
C HIS A 3 -3.50 -31.85 21.08
N ARG A 4 -2.87 -31.47 22.20
CA ARG A 4 -3.56 -31.41 23.49
C ARG A 4 -4.61 -30.32 23.45
N THR A 5 -5.81 -30.66 23.90
CA THR A 5 -6.91 -29.72 24.09
C THR A 5 -6.52 -28.69 25.17
N LEU A 6 -6.65 -27.41 24.84
CA LEU A 6 -6.34 -26.33 25.77
C LEU A 6 -7.44 -26.21 26.84
N SER A 7 -7.03 -26.00 28.09
CA SER A 7 -7.93 -25.61 29.18
C SER A 7 -8.62 -24.27 28.90
N ALA A 8 -9.60 -23.89 29.73
CA ALA A 8 -10.26 -22.61 29.59
C ALA A 8 -9.29 -21.44 29.82
N GLU A 9 -8.42 -21.57 30.83
CA GLU A 9 -7.41 -20.60 31.23
C GLU A 9 -6.36 -20.41 30.12
N GLU A 10 -5.87 -21.51 29.54
CA GLU A 10 -4.90 -21.46 28.44
C GLU A 10 -5.48 -20.82 27.18
N ARG A 11 -6.76 -21.09 26.87
CA ARG A 11 -7.45 -20.44 25.74
C ARG A 11 -7.62 -18.95 25.97
N TRP A 12 -8.03 -18.57 27.18
CA TRP A 12 -8.16 -17.16 27.57
C TRP A 12 -6.82 -16.44 27.43
N LEU A 13 -5.75 -17.01 28.02
CA LEU A 13 -4.41 -16.44 27.97
C LEU A 13 -3.92 -16.30 26.51
N ARG A 14 -4.09 -17.33 25.69
CA ARG A 14 -3.73 -17.29 24.27
C ARG A 14 -4.46 -16.18 23.51
N ASN A 15 -5.76 -16.04 23.74
CA ASN A 15 -6.57 -15.02 23.08
C ASN A 15 -6.13 -13.62 23.51
N THR A 16 -5.89 -13.42 24.81
CA THR A 16 -5.37 -12.16 25.36
C THR A 16 -4.02 -11.81 24.73
N LEU A 17 -3.07 -12.74 24.72
CA LEU A 17 -1.75 -12.54 24.13
C LEU A 17 -1.79 -12.28 22.63
N LYS A 18 -2.68 -12.97 21.91
CA LYS A 18 -2.87 -12.73 20.48
C LYS A 18 -3.36 -11.31 20.22
N LEU A 19 -4.34 -10.85 21.01
CA LEU A 19 -4.87 -9.50 20.88
C LEU A 19 -3.81 -8.43 21.22
N THR A 20 -3.07 -8.62 22.32
CA THR A 20 -2.01 -7.66 22.70
C THR A 20 -0.89 -7.63 21.67
N SER A 21 -0.45 -8.78 21.17
CA SER A 21 0.56 -8.86 20.11
C SER A 21 0.12 -8.12 18.83
N LEU A 22 -1.13 -8.30 18.39
CA LEU A 22 -1.68 -7.57 17.25
C LEU A 22 -1.75 -6.06 17.52
N GLY A 23 -2.16 -5.66 18.72
CA GLY A 23 -2.20 -4.26 19.14
C GLY A 23 -0.82 -3.60 19.11
N LEU A 24 0.20 -4.25 19.67
CA LEU A 24 1.58 -3.78 19.66
C LEU A 24 2.12 -3.65 18.23
N ALA A 25 1.93 -4.67 17.39
CA ALA A 25 2.36 -4.64 15.99
C ALA A 25 1.67 -3.51 15.19
N SER A 26 0.41 -3.20 15.51
CA SER A 26 -0.33 -2.07 14.92
C SER A 26 0.26 -0.72 15.35
N LEU A 27 0.56 -0.58 16.64
CA LEU A 27 1.17 0.62 17.21
C LEU A 27 2.57 0.86 16.63
N GLU A 28 3.42 -0.18 16.58
CA GLU A 28 4.76 -0.11 15.99
C GLU A 28 4.71 0.33 14.53
N ARG A 29 3.79 -0.22 13.73
CA ARG A 29 3.59 0.19 12.34
C ARG A 29 3.19 1.67 12.24
N THR A 30 2.34 2.15 13.15
CA THR A 30 1.94 3.55 13.21
C THR A 30 3.12 4.46 13.55
N ILE A 31 3.91 4.11 14.57
CA ILE A 31 5.11 4.84 14.98
C ILE A 31 6.11 4.89 13.82
N ALA A 32 6.36 3.76 13.15
CA ALA A 32 7.27 3.71 12.00
C ALA A 32 6.82 4.64 10.86
N ARG A 33 5.52 4.66 10.55
CA ARG A 33 4.95 5.56 9.53
C ARG A 33 5.11 7.03 9.92
N GLN A 34 4.84 7.38 11.18
CA GLN A 34 5.00 8.75 11.65
C GLN A 34 6.46 9.20 11.62
N ARG A 35 7.39 8.37 12.12
CA ARG A 35 8.83 8.64 12.06
C ARG A 35 9.31 8.86 10.62
N SER A 36 8.86 8.03 9.68
CA SER A 36 9.17 8.20 8.26
C SER A 36 8.67 9.53 7.70
N ARG A 37 7.45 9.97 8.06
CA ARG A 37 6.90 11.28 7.65
C ARG A 37 7.68 12.45 8.22
N ILE A 38 7.99 12.42 9.51
CA ILE A 38 8.78 13.47 10.17
C ILE A 38 10.17 13.56 9.53
N ARG A 39 10.81 12.41 9.32
CA ARG A 39 12.11 12.34 8.64
C ARG A 39 12.05 12.93 7.25
N TRP A 40 11.03 12.60 6.46
CA TRP A 40 10.83 13.16 5.13
C TRP A 40 10.63 14.69 5.17
N LEU A 41 9.86 15.21 6.12
CA LEU A 41 9.67 16.66 6.29
C LEU A 41 10.97 17.38 6.67
N GLY A 42 11.83 16.76 7.49
CA GLY A 42 13.09 17.35 7.94
C GLY A 42 14.24 17.22 6.91
N GLU A 43 14.32 16.09 6.21
CA GLU A 43 15.32 15.87 5.16
C GLU A 43 14.96 16.58 3.84
N GLY A 44 13.70 16.99 3.66
CA GLY A 44 13.21 17.62 2.44
C GLY A 44 13.20 16.66 1.24
N ASP A 45 13.40 17.19 0.03
CA ASP A 45 13.64 16.37 -1.17
C ASP A 45 15.09 15.85 -1.20
N ALA A 46 15.50 15.18 -0.13
CA ALA A 46 16.57 14.22 -0.25
C ALA A 46 16.03 13.13 -1.19
N ASN A 47 16.36 13.22 -2.48
CA ASN A 47 16.08 12.25 -3.54
C ASN A 47 16.70 10.88 -3.20
N THR A 48 16.15 10.24 -2.17
CA THR A 48 16.62 8.94 -1.69
C THR A 48 16.24 7.90 -2.72
N LYS A 49 17.12 6.93 -2.94
CA LYS A 49 16.84 5.80 -3.84
C LYS A 49 15.50 5.12 -3.52
N LEU A 50 15.09 5.10 -2.25
CA LEU A 50 13.81 4.56 -1.81
C LEU A 50 12.60 5.37 -2.34
N PHE A 51 12.66 6.70 -2.32
CA PHE A 51 11.60 7.55 -2.87
C PHE A 51 11.38 7.25 -4.35
N HIS A 52 12.46 7.26 -5.14
CA HIS A 52 12.37 6.93 -6.57
C HIS A 52 11.89 5.51 -6.80
N LEU A 53 12.30 4.54 -5.99
CA LEU A 53 11.83 3.16 -6.12
C LEU A 53 10.31 3.06 -5.89
N VAL A 54 9.79 3.73 -4.87
CA VAL A 54 8.34 3.77 -4.60
C VAL A 54 7.59 4.53 -5.69
N ALA A 55 8.10 5.68 -6.14
CA ALA A 55 7.49 6.47 -7.21
C ALA A 55 7.47 5.71 -8.54
N ASN A 56 8.57 5.06 -8.91
CA ASN A 56 8.66 4.21 -10.10
C ASN A 56 7.74 2.99 -10.00
N GLY A 57 7.66 2.35 -8.83
CA GLY A 57 6.71 1.25 -8.61
C GLY A 57 5.25 1.69 -8.78
N ARG A 58 4.90 2.89 -8.30
CA ARG A 58 3.57 3.48 -8.54
C ARG A 58 3.35 3.81 -10.02
N LYS A 59 4.35 4.40 -10.70
CA LYS A 59 4.30 4.70 -12.13
C LYS A 59 4.07 3.44 -12.96
N LEU A 60 4.75 2.34 -12.64
CA LEU A 60 4.58 1.06 -13.31
C LEU A 60 3.20 0.45 -13.06
N ARG A 61 2.74 0.45 -11.80
CA ARG A 61 1.43 -0.12 -11.45
C ARG A 61 0.26 0.68 -12.04
N ASN A 62 0.40 1.99 -12.14
CA ASN A 62 -0.64 2.88 -12.66
C ASN A 62 -0.51 3.11 -14.18
N PHE A 63 0.44 2.45 -14.85
CA PHE A 63 0.60 2.59 -16.29
C PHE A 63 -0.58 1.94 -17.01
N ILE A 64 -1.25 2.71 -17.86
CA ILE A 64 -2.35 2.23 -18.70
C ILE A 64 -1.77 1.94 -20.09
N PRO A 65 -1.57 0.67 -20.47
CA PRO A 65 -0.92 0.31 -21.73
C PRO A 65 -1.79 0.65 -22.94
N ALA A 66 -3.10 0.45 -22.85
CA ALA A 66 -4.06 0.77 -23.89
C ALA A 66 -5.44 1.07 -23.28
N LEU A 67 -6.27 1.80 -24.02
CA LEU A 67 -7.70 1.92 -23.76
C LEU A 67 -8.46 1.24 -24.89
N GLN A 68 -9.55 0.55 -24.54
CA GLN A 68 -10.47 -0.01 -25.51
C GLN A 68 -11.74 0.83 -25.50
N LEU A 69 -12.08 1.41 -26.65
CA LEU A 69 -13.26 2.24 -26.85
C LEU A 69 -14.05 1.66 -28.02
N GLU A 70 -15.18 1.03 -27.72
CA GLU A 70 -16.07 0.36 -28.68
C GLU A 70 -15.27 -0.53 -29.66
N ASP A 71 -14.99 -0.03 -30.87
CA ASP A 71 -14.31 -0.74 -31.97
C ASP A 71 -12.83 -0.35 -32.15
N SER A 72 -12.28 0.49 -31.26
CA SER A 72 -10.92 1.04 -31.39
C SER A 72 -10.06 0.79 -30.15
N VAL A 73 -8.77 0.53 -30.39
CA VAL A 73 -7.76 0.38 -29.34
C VAL A 73 -6.81 1.57 -29.42
N ILE A 74 -6.76 2.35 -28.35
CA ILE A 74 -5.93 3.55 -28.25
C ILE A 74 -4.70 3.23 -27.41
N THR A 75 -3.53 3.25 -28.04
CA THR A 75 -2.25 2.98 -27.36
C THR A 75 -1.43 4.24 -27.12
N ASP A 76 -1.62 5.27 -27.94
CA ASP A 76 -0.90 6.53 -27.82
C ASP A 76 -1.42 7.38 -26.65
N GLN A 77 -0.54 8.22 -26.10
CA GLN A 77 -0.85 8.97 -24.89
C GLN A 77 -1.89 10.09 -25.14
N ASN A 78 -1.79 10.77 -26.28
CA ASN A 78 -2.69 11.88 -26.61
C ASN A 78 -4.13 11.40 -26.80
N GLY A 79 -4.33 10.31 -27.53
CA GLY A 79 -5.64 9.70 -27.72
C GLY A 79 -6.22 9.19 -26.40
N LYS A 80 -5.39 8.70 -25.47
CA LYS A 80 -5.86 8.33 -24.12
C LYS A 80 -6.38 9.55 -23.36
N GLU A 81 -5.64 10.66 -23.40
CA GLU A 81 -6.03 11.91 -22.74
C GLU A 81 -7.34 12.46 -23.32
N GLU A 82 -7.48 12.47 -24.64
CA GLU A 82 -8.71 12.90 -25.32
C GLU A 82 -9.90 11.99 -24.99
N ALA A 83 -9.71 10.67 -24.98
CA ALA A 83 -10.75 9.72 -24.61
C ALA A 83 -11.24 9.91 -23.17
N PHE A 84 -10.31 10.11 -22.22
CA PHE A 84 -10.67 10.43 -20.84
C PHE A 84 -11.38 11.79 -20.72
N TYR A 85 -10.90 12.82 -21.42
CA TYR A 85 -11.54 14.13 -21.40
C TYR A 85 -12.98 14.07 -21.92
N ASN A 86 -13.22 13.37 -23.03
CA ASN A 86 -14.54 13.21 -23.62
C ASN A 86 -15.50 12.38 -22.75
N ALA A 87 -14.99 11.38 -22.04
CA ALA A 87 -15.81 10.50 -21.19
C ALA A 87 -16.29 11.17 -19.88
N TYR A 88 -15.56 12.16 -19.36
CA TYR A 88 -15.83 12.79 -18.05
C TYR A 88 -16.15 14.29 -18.14
N LYS A 89 -16.44 14.79 -19.35
CA LYS A 89 -17.03 16.12 -19.56
C LYS A 89 -18.51 16.13 -19.19
#